data_AF-A0A9D8XQR9-F1
#
_entry.id   AF-A0A9D8XQR9-F1
#
_cell.length_a   1.000
_cell.length_b   1.000
_cell.length_c   1.000
_cell.angle_alpha   90.00
_cell.angle_beta   90.00
_cell.angle_gamma   90.00
#
_symmetry.space_group_name_H-M   'P 1'
#
loop_
_entity.id
_entity.type
_entity.pdbx_description
1 polymer ?
#
loop_
_entity_poly.entity_id
_entity_poly.type
_entity_poly.pdbx_seq_one_letter_code
_entity_poly.pdbx_strand_id
1 'polypeptide(L)'
;MKKIILVLAAAMVMTCGDAFAQKKNVARAKAKLNAEVPDYKGAREAIEPALSDSVTKNLADTWFTAGKIYYKLFDEEQRKSWMGQSADENLMATALMKCYDCMEIADSLDQAPNAKGKVRPKFRKQIVEIVDVIKPGFINAGGFYFKNQQYENAIAAFEYYLDYPNLPFWEEEKRQALATDSMIPTMQYYCGACASQSNNSELALKYFDILDKTYQAENRPVKEQEEMFQFMIYEYGRLKDSVALLDMYKIGVQRFPFNTFYARSLVNEYLSKNDLNSALDWIDLAINQGDSTAIFFNLKAQILEHKGDVKAAEQFYLKAIEKDPEFADAMGSLGRIYYNEAVEELDRVNAIKNDREYRAAKAKMETFFLKPLPYMEKAHQVSPQERDYIVALRGIYYNLQNIYYGAKKTALSKEYEAKYKEMDAKMKSL
;
A
#
# COMPACT_ATOMS: atom_id res chain seq x y z
N MET A 1 -19.36 -59.46 36.90
CA MET A 1 -18.36 -58.54 37.50
C MET A 1 -16.90 -59.03 37.50
N LYS A 2 -16.56 -60.29 37.14
CA LYS A 2 -15.14 -60.73 37.05
C LYS A 2 -14.51 -60.74 35.64
N LYS A 3 -15.29 -60.52 34.57
CA LYS A 3 -14.78 -60.41 33.17
C LYS A 3 -14.68 -58.97 32.64
N ILE A 4 -15.16 -57.98 33.40
CA ILE A 4 -15.12 -56.54 33.02
C ILE A 4 -13.90 -55.82 33.64
N ILE A 5 -13.27 -56.41 34.67
CA ILE A 5 -12.10 -55.83 35.34
C ILE A 5 -10.80 -56.02 34.53
N LEU A 6 -10.74 -57.01 33.64
CA LEU A 6 -9.55 -57.28 32.81
C LEU A 6 -9.45 -56.41 31.54
N VAL A 7 -10.57 -55.86 31.03
CA VAL A 7 -10.56 -54.99 29.84
C VAL A 7 -10.34 -53.52 30.21
N LEU A 8 -10.75 -53.08 31.41
CA LEU A 8 -10.44 -51.75 31.94
C LEU A 8 -9.00 -51.64 32.47
N ALA A 9 -8.40 -52.74 32.93
CA ALA A 9 -6.96 -52.78 33.22
C ALA A 9 -6.12 -52.77 31.94
N ALA A 10 -6.57 -53.39 30.84
CA ALA A 10 -5.85 -53.36 29.56
C ALA A 10 -5.92 -51.99 28.85
N ALA A 11 -7.02 -51.24 29.01
CA ALA A 11 -7.16 -49.87 28.48
C ALA A 11 -6.39 -48.82 29.30
N MET A 12 -6.25 -49.00 30.63
CA MET A 12 -5.36 -48.15 31.47
C MET A 12 -3.88 -48.52 31.32
N VAL A 13 -3.56 -49.76 30.95
CA VAL A 13 -2.17 -50.18 30.68
C VAL A 13 -1.69 -49.68 29.31
N MET A 14 -2.58 -49.51 28.32
CA MET A 14 -2.22 -48.90 27.03
C MET A 14 -1.92 -47.40 27.15
N THR A 15 -2.69 -46.63 27.94
CA THR A 15 -2.39 -45.19 28.15
C THR A 15 -1.13 -44.94 29.01
N CYS A 16 -0.77 -45.89 29.88
CA CYS A 16 0.44 -45.78 30.71
C CYS A 16 1.73 -46.14 29.95
N GLY A 17 1.65 -47.07 28.98
CA GLY A 17 2.79 -47.48 28.14
C GLY A 17 3.27 -46.33 27.25
N ASP A 18 2.33 -45.62 26.63
CA ASP A 18 2.64 -44.48 25.75
C ASP A 18 3.26 -43.32 26.54
N ALA A 19 2.73 -42.98 27.71
CA ALA A 19 3.29 -41.94 28.57
C ALA A 19 4.73 -42.26 29.04
N PHE A 20 5.05 -43.53 29.28
CA PHE A 20 6.41 -43.94 29.67
C PHE A 20 7.37 -43.90 28.47
N ALA A 21 6.90 -44.30 27.28
CA ALA A 21 7.66 -44.20 26.05
C ALA A 21 8.02 -42.75 25.70
N GLN A 22 7.09 -41.81 25.86
CA GLN A 22 7.34 -40.41 25.54
C GLN A 22 8.26 -39.71 26.55
N LYS A 23 8.20 -40.06 27.84
CA LYS A 23 9.22 -39.61 28.81
C LYS A 23 10.62 -40.12 28.45
N LYS A 24 10.75 -41.35 27.94
CA LYS A 24 12.04 -41.88 27.46
C LYS A 24 12.53 -41.12 26.22
N ASN A 25 11.62 -40.74 25.33
CA ASN A 25 11.92 -39.89 24.17
C ASN A 25 12.45 -38.51 24.59
N VAL A 26 11.84 -37.86 25.59
CA VAL A 26 12.36 -36.62 26.17
C VAL A 26 13.78 -36.82 26.73
N ALA A 27 14.02 -37.88 27.49
CA ALA A 27 15.35 -38.19 28.02
C ALA A 27 16.38 -38.46 26.91
N ARG A 28 15.98 -39.17 25.85
CA ARG A 28 16.81 -39.42 24.66
C ARG A 28 17.16 -38.13 23.94
N ALA A 29 16.20 -37.22 23.78
CA ALA A 29 16.40 -35.92 23.17
C ALA A 29 17.44 -35.09 23.97
N LYS A 30 17.32 -35.07 25.31
CA LYS A 30 18.30 -34.42 26.19
C LYS A 30 19.69 -35.03 26.08
N ALA A 31 19.79 -36.35 26.02
CA ALA A 31 21.07 -37.03 25.89
C ALA A 31 21.78 -36.66 24.57
N LYS A 32 21.02 -36.57 23.47
CA LYS A 32 21.54 -36.13 22.17
C LYS A 32 21.91 -34.64 22.13
N LEU A 33 21.12 -33.79 22.79
CA LEU A 33 21.37 -32.35 22.90
C LEU A 33 22.65 -32.05 23.69
N ASN A 34 22.92 -32.80 24.76
CA ASN A 34 24.03 -32.56 25.69
C ASN A 34 25.23 -33.51 25.47
N ALA A 35 25.28 -34.23 24.35
CA ALA A 35 26.42 -35.07 24.00
C ALA A 35 27.67 -34.23 23.72
N GLU A 36 28.86 -34.83 23.83
CA GLU A 36 30.14 -34.16 23.50
C GLU A 36 30.15 -33.60 22.08
N VAL A 37 29.57 -34.35 21.14
CA VAL A 37 29.20 -33.88 19.81
C VAL A 37 27.67 -33.95 19.72
N PRO A 38 26.97 -32.80 19.86
CA PRO A 38 25.52 -32.78 19.84
C PRO A 38 24.92 -33.25 18.51
N ASP A 39 23.85 -34.04 18.59
CA ASP A 39 23.05 -34.45 17.43
C ASP A 39 21.69 -33.75 17.49
N TYR A 40 21.64 -32.51 17.02
CA TYR A 40 20.44 -31.67 17.10
C TYR A 40 19.28 -32.22 16.26
N LYS A 41 19.59 -32.77 15.08
CA LYS A 41 18.57 -33.40 14.21
C LYS A 41 17.95 -34.61 14.90
N GLY A 42 18.76 -35.53 15.42
CA GLY A 42 18.26 -36.69 16.15
C GLY A 42 17.59 -36.31 17.49
N ALA A 43 18.01 -35.22 18.13
CA ALA A 43 17.34 -34.69 19.31
C ALA A 43 15.93 -34.19 18.95
N ARG A 44 15.78 -33.48 17.83
CA ARG A 44 14.48 -33.04 17.29
C ARG A 44 13.58 -34.23 16.98
N GLU A 45 14.08 -35.22 16.25
CA GLU A 45 13.32 -36.45 15.94
C GLU A 45 12.85 -37.19 17.20
N ALA A 46 13.66 -37.16 18.27
CA ALA A 46 13.28 -37.76 19.54
C ALA A 46 12.24 -36.94 20.32
N ILE A 47 12.29 -35.60 20.28
CA ILE A 47 11.38 -34.76 21.11
C ILE A 47 10.00 -34.56 20.48
N GLU A 48 9.89 -34.52 19.16
CA GLU A 48 8.64 -34.19 18.44
C GLU A 48 7.43 -35.04 18.88
N PRO A 49 7.52 -36.39 19.00
CA PRO A 49 6.37 -37.20 19.45
C PRO A 49 5.90 -36.88 20.88
N ALA A 50 6.78 -36.33 21.72
CA ALA A 50 6.44 -35.97 23.10
C ALA A 50 5.68 -34.63 23.21
N LEU A 51 5.64 -33.82 22.16
CA LEU A 51 4.95 -32.53 22.15
C LEU A 51 3.42 -32.65 22.04
N SER A 52 2.93 -33.76 21.48
CA SER A 52 1.50 -34.03 21.30
C SER A 52 0.95 -35.09 22.26
N ASP A 53 1.81 -35.79 23.00
CA ASP A 53 1.43 -36.83 23.96
C ASP A 53 0.57 -36.31 25.11
N SER A 54 -0.40 -37.12 25.52
CA SER A 54 -1.37 -36.79 26.57
C SER A 54 -0.75 -36.40 27.91
N VAL A 55 0.46 -36.88 28.22
CA VAL A 55 1.17 -36.59 29.47
C VAL A 55 2.26 -35.56 29.26
N THR A 56 3.21 -35.80 28.33
CA THR A 56 4.40 -34.96 28.20
C THR A 56 4.10 -33.57 27.63
N LYS A 57 3.00 -33.37 26.90
CA LYS A 57 2.56 -32.03 26.48
C LYS A 57 2.18 -31.11 27.65
N ASN A 58 1.93 -31.68 28.83
CA ASN A 58 1.61 -30.93 30.04
C ASN A 58 2.83 -30.71 30.95
N LEU A 59 4.04 -31.05 30.48
CA LEU A 59 5.28 -30.90 31.24
C LEU A 59 6.13 -29.76 30.69
N ALA A 60 6.39 -28.73 31.51
CA ALA A 60 7.25 -27.61 31.13
C ALA A 60 8.64 -28.06 30.64
N ASP A 61 9.20 -29.11 31.26
CA ASP A 61 10.51 -29.67 30.91
C ASP A 61 10.58 -30.24 29.48
N THR A 62 9.46 -30.78 28.98
CA THR A 62 9.35 -31.30 27.62
C THR A 62 9.46 -30.18 26.61
N TRP A 63 8.65 -29.13 26.78
CA TRP A 63 8.65 -27.94 25.92
C TRP A 63 9.96 -27.15 26.02
N PHE A 64 10.50 -26.98 27.22
CA PHE A 64 11.79 -26.32 27.42
C PHE A 64 12.93 -27.07 26.72
N THR A 65 12.90 -28.41 26.76
CA THR A 65 13.86 -29.24 26.03
C THR A 65 13.72 -29.05 24.52
N ALA A 66 12.49 -29.05 23.99
CA ALA A 66 12.24 -28.80 22.58
C ALA A 66 12.71 -27.41 22.15
N GLY A 67 12.38 -26.36 22.92
CA GLY A 67 12.82 -24.99 22.66
C GLY A 67 14.33 -24.89 22.57
N LYS A 68 15.08 -25.53 23.49
CA LYS A 68 16.56 -25.56 23.40
C LYS A 68 17.08 -26.29 22.17
N ILE A 69 16.42 -27.36 21.73
CA ILE A 69 16.81 -28.08 20.52
C ILE A 69 16.61 -27.19 19.29
N TYR A 70 15.47 -26.52 19.18
CA TYR A 70 15.20 -25.61 18.07
C TYR A 70 16.10 -24.36 18.11
N TYR A 71 16.39 -23.82 19.29
CA TYR A 71 17.39 -22.77 19.45
C TYR A 71 18.75 -23.20 18.89
N LYS A 72 19.19 -24.43 19.16
CA LYS A 72 20.47 -24.93 18.64
C LYS A 72 20.46 -25.19 17.14
N LEU A 73 19.34 -25.64 16.58
CA LEU A 73 19.18 -25.76 15.12
C LEU A 73 19.24 -24.37 14.45
N PHE A 74 18.53 -23.39 15.00
CA PHE A 74 18.58 -22.00 14.53
C PHE A 74 20.01 -21.43 14.61
N ASP A 75 20.66 -21.55 15.77
CA ASP A 75 22.01 -21.04 16.02
C ASP A 75 23.07 -21.68 15.10
N GLU A 76 22.93 -22.98 14.79
CA GLU A 76 23.82 -23.66 13.85
C GLU A 76 23.70 -23.10 12.42
N GLU A 77 22.48 -22.93 11.91
CA GLU A 77 22.26 -22.37 10.57
C GLU A 77 22.64 -20.88 10.49
N GLN A 78 22.35 -20.11 11.56
CA GLN A 78 22.76 -18.70 11.64
C GLN A 78 24.30 -18.57 11.62
N ARG A 79 25.03 -19.42 12.34
CA ARG A 79 26.49 -19.43 12.31
C ARG A 79 27.05 -19.80 10.94
N LYS A 80 26.46 -20.78 10.24
CA LYS A 80 26.83 -21.11 8.85
C LYS A 80 26.72 -19.88 7.96
N SER A 81 25.60 -19.16 8.04
CA SER A 81 25.36 -17.94 7.27
C SER A 81 26.44 -16.86 7.54
N TRP A 82 26.74 -16.57 8.82
CA TRP A 82 27.79 -15.60 9.18
C TRP A 82 29.20 -15.99 8.72
N MET A 83 29.47 -17.27 8.60
CA MET A 83 30.74 -17.79 8.08
C MET A 83 30.78 -17.88 6.55
N GLY A 84 29.73 -17.44 5.84
CA GLY A 84 29.62 -17.57 4.38
C GLY A 84 29.48 -19.02 3.91
N GLN A 85 29.09 -19.93 4.80
CA GLN A 85 28.79 -21.33 4.46
C GLN A 85 27.34 -21.45 3.98
N SER A 86 27.04 -22.55 3.29
CA SER A 86 25.67 -22.86 2.88
C SER A 86 24.81 -23.17 4.11
N ALA A 87 23.93 -22.23 4.46
CA ALA A 87 22.93 -22.38 5.52
C ALA A 87 21.58 -22.82 4.93
N ASP A 88 20.86 -23.66 5.65
CA ASP A 88 19.46 -23.97 5.36
C ASP A 88 18.57 -22.86 5.94
N GLU A 89 18.30 -21.83 5.13
CA GLU A 89 17.52 -20.65 5.55
C GLU A 89 16.09 -21.02 5.98
N ASN A 90 15.49 -22.06 5.38
CA ASN A 90 14.15 -22.51 5.75
C ASN A 90 14.17 -23.23 7.11
N LEU A 91 15.17 -24.09 7.35
CA LEU A 91 15.36 -24.69 8.68
C LEU A 91 15.64 -23.61 9.73
N MET A 92 16.47 -22.61 9.41
CA MET A 92 16.77 -21.49 10.30
C MET A 92 15.48 -20.76 10.72
N ALA A 93 14.65 -20.36 9.75
CA ALA A 93 13.41 -19.64 10.00
C ALA A 93 12.38 -20.50 10.77
N THR A 94 12.16 -21.76 10.35
CA THR A 94 11.19 -22.64 11.02
C THR A 94 11.64 -23.04 12.43
N ALA A 95 12.94 -23.28 12.65
CA ALA A 95 13.47 -23.57 13.98
C ALA A 95 13.37 -22.35 14.91
N LEU A 96 13.61 -21.15 14.40
CA LEU A 96 13.42 -19.92 15.16
C LEU A 96 11.97 -19.80 15.70
N MET A 97 10.98 -19.92 14.83
CA MET A 97 9.56 -19.81 15.21
C MET A 97 9.18 -20.91 16.21
N LYS A 98 9.53 -22.17 15.91
CA LYS A 98 9.28 -23.29 16.84
C LYS A 98 9.98 -23.14 18.19
N CYS A 99 11.18 -22.54 18.22
CA CYS A 99 11.88 -22.25 19.46
C CYS A 99 11.02 -21.36 20.36
N TYR A 100 10.52 -20.25 19.82
CA TYR A 100 9.70 -19.32 20.56
C TYR A 100 8.40 -19.95 21.07
N ASP A 101 7.66 -20.65 20.23
CA ASP A 101 6.43 -21.34 20.63
C ASP A 101 6.69 -22.31 21.80
N CYS A 102 7.74 -23.11 21.69
CA CYS A 102 8.12 -24.04 22.74
C CYS A 102 8.52 -23.32 24.03
N MET A 103 9.19 -22.17 23.94
CA MET A 103 9.58 -21.38 25.11
C MET A 103 8.38 -20.75 25.80
N GLU A 104 7.42 -20.22 25.04
CA GLU A 104 6.19 -19.64 25.58
C GLU A 104 5.34 -20.70 26.30
N ILE A 105 5.14 -21.86 25.68
CA ILE A 105 4.41 -22.98 26.31
C ILE A 105 5.16 -23.48 27.55
N ALA A 106 6.49 -23.62 27.48
CA ALA A 106 7.30 -24.03 28.62
C ALA A 106 7.16 -23.08 29.80
N ASP A 107 7.23 -21.76 29.54
CA ASP A 107 7.10 -20.73 30.55
C ASP A 107 5.72 -20.76 31.20
N SER A 108 4.65 -20.83 30.39
CA SER A 108 3.26 -20.93 30.87
C SER A 108 3.06 -22.12 31.81
N LEU A 109 3.56 -23.31 31.43
CA LEU A 109 3.49 -24.51 32.26
C LEU A 109 4.36 -24.43 33.52
N ASP A 110 5.51 -23.75 33.46
CA ASP A 110 6.44 -23.59 34.58
C ASP A 110 5.94 -22.55 35.62
N GLN A 111 5.06 -21.64 35.21
CA GLN A 111 4.33 -20.74 36.11
C GLN A 111 3.13 -21.38 36.80
N ALA A 112 2.68 -22.54 36.36
CA ALA A 112 1.51 -23.17 36.96
C ALA A 112 1.77 -23.48 38.47
N PRO A 113 0.82 -23.16 39.37
CA PRO A 113 0.95 -23.53 40.77
C PRO A 113 1.09 -25.04 40.92
N ASN A 114 2.01 -25.49 41.77
CA ASN A 114 2.08 -26.91 42.11
C ASN A 114 0.87 -27.35 42.95
N ALA A 115 0.78 -28.64 43.30
CA ALA A 115 -0.30 -29.20 44.12
C ALA A 115 -0.49 -28.53 45.50
N LYS A 116 0.46 -27.70 45.95
CA LYS A 116 0.39 -26.91 47.20
C LYS A 116 0.10 -25.43 46.94
N GLY A 117 -0.31 -25.05 45.73
CA GLY A 117 -0.59 -23.68 45.33
C GLY A 117 0.65 -22.77 45.18
N LYS A 118 1.87 -23.32 45.26
CA LYS A 118 3.11 -22.52 45.15
C LYS A 118 3.59 -22.46 43.72
N VAL A 119 3.87 -21.26 43.23
CA VAL A 119 4.55 -21.00 41.94
C VAL A 119 6.05 -20.96 42.18
N ARG A 120 6.81 -21.80 41.47
CA ARG A 120 8.28 -21.89 41.57
C ARG A 120 8.88 -22.23 40.20
N PRO A 121 9.04 -21.22 39.34
CA PRO A 121 9.54 -21.42 37.99
C PRO A 121 10.98 -21.93 38.01
N LYS A 122 11.27 -22.96 37.22
CA LYS A 122 12.60 -23.56 37.06
C LYS A 122 13.34 -23.06 35.82
N PHE A 123 12.60 -22.70 34.77
CA PHE A 123 13.14 -22.46 33.43
C PHE A 123 13.07 -21.00 33.01
N ARG A 124 12.19 -20.19 33.63
CA ARG A 124 11.94 -18.79 33.23
C ARG A 124 13.20 -17.97 32.94
N LYS A 125 14.22 -18.01 33.80
CA LYS A 125 15.46 -17.26 33.57
C LYS A 125 16.12 -17.62 32.24
N GLN A 126 16.27 -18.92 31.95
CA GLN A 126 16.88 -19.40 30.71
C GLN A 126 15.97 -19.15 29.50
N ILE A 127 14.65 -19.23 29.68
CA ILE A 127 13.68 -18.91 28.64
C ILE A 127 13.83 -17.45 28.21
N VAL A 128 13.86 -16.52 29.17
CA VAL A 128 14.07 -15.09 28.91
C VAL A 128 15.37 -14.85 28.16
N GLU A 129 16.48 -15.45 28.61
CA GLU A 129 17.79 -15.33 27.95
C GLU A 129 17.75 -15.82 26.50
N ILE A 130 17.10 -16.95 26.21
CA ILE A 130 17.00 -17.47 24.84
C ILE A 130 16.08 -16.60 23.98
N VAL A 131 14.93 -16.17 24.51
CA VAL A 131 13.97 -15.33 23.78
C VAL A 131 14.57 -13.96 23.45
N ASP A 132 15.31 -13.33 24.37
CA ASP A 132 16.08 -12.10 24.12
C ASP A 132 17.10 -12.29 22.98
N VAL A 133 17.80 -13.43 22.93
CA VAL A 133 18.81 -13.70 21.89
C VAL A 133 18.19 -13.89 20.50
N ILE A 134 17.06 -14.58 20.41
CA ILE A 134 16.47 -14.94 19.10
C ILE A 134 15.60 -13.85 18.49
N LYS A 135 15.17 -12.84 19.26
CA LYS A 135 14.27 -11.75 18.82
C LYS A 135 14.67 -11.14 17.46
N PRO A 136 15.93 -10.73 17.20
CA PRO A 136 16.29 -10.12 15.91
C PRO A 136 16.14 -11.08 14.73
N GLY A 137 16.15 -12.40 14.97
CA GLY A 137 15.96 -13.42 13.94
C GLY A 137 14.60 -13.33 13.25
N PHE A 138 13.56 -12.83 13.92
CA PHE A 138 12.21 -12.76 13.36
C PHE A 138 12.10 -11.81 12.17
N ILE A 139 12.86 -10.71 12.21
CA ILE A 139 12.98 -9.78 11.08
C ILE A 139 13.58 -10.51 9.87
N ASN A 140 14.65 -11.28 10.09
CA ASN A 140 15.32 -12.02 9.03
C ASN A 140 14.44 -13.16 8.47
N ALA A 141 13.73 -13.88 9.34
CA ALA A 141 12.80 -14.93 8.93
C ALA A 141 11.64 -14.35 8.11
N GLY A 142 11.05 -13.24 8.55
CA GLY A 142 10.01 -12.55 7.79
C GLY A 142 10.51 -12.05 6.43
N GLY A 143 11.72 -11.46 6.38
CA GLY A 143 12.37 -11.07 5.12
C GLY A 143 12.65 -12.26 4.18
N PHE A 144 13.08 -13.40 4.72
CA PHE A 144 13.26 -14.64 3.97
C PHE A 144 11.92 -15.11 3.35
N TYR A 145 10.87 -15.18 4.15
CA TYR A 145 9.55 -15.61 3.67
C TYR A 145 8.96 -14.63 2.66
N PHE A 146 9.12 -13.32 2.88
CA PHE A 146 8.69 -12.27 1.95
C PHE A 146 9.36 -12.42 0.58
N LYS A 147 10.70 -12.58 0.56
CA LYS A 147 11.47 -12.78 -0.68
C LYS A 147 11.01 -14.03 -1.45
N ASN A 148 10.59 -15.06 -0.73
CA ASN A 148 10.08 -16.31 -1.29
C ASN A 148 8.56 -16.29 -1.54
N GLN A 149 7.90 -15.13 -1.44
CA GLN A 149 6.45 -14.94 -1.63
C GLN A 149 5.58 -15.78 -0.70
N GLN A 150 6.13 -16.22 0.43
CA GLN A 150 5.42 -16.93 1.48
C GLN A 150 4.83 -15.92 2.47
N TYR A 151 3.90 -15.10 1.99
CA TYR A 151 3.43 -13.92 2.73
C TYR A 151 2.80 -14.23 4.09
N GLU A 152 2.05 -15.32 4.21
CA GLU A 152 1.48 -15.75 5.49
C GLU A 152 2.55 -16.10 6.52
N ASN A 153 3.61 -16.82 6.10
CA ASN A 153 4.75 -17.14 6.97
C ASN A 153 5.55 -15.88 7.32
N ALA A 154 5.65 -14.92 6.39
CA ALA A 154 6.31 -13.65 6.64
C ALA A 154 5.57 -12.83 7.71
N ILE A 155 4.24 -12.74 7.60
CA ILE A 155 3.38 -12.09 8.61
C ILE A 155 3.59 -12.77 9.97
N ALA A 156 3.49 -14.10 10.03
CA ALA A 156 3.67 -14.84 11.29
C ALA A 156 5.05 -14.57 11.93
N ALA A 157 6.12 -14.54 11.12
CA ALA A 157 7.45 -14.21 11.62
C ALA A 157 7.54 -12.78 12.18
N PHE A 158 6.97 -11.79 11.48
CA PHE A 158 6.94 -10.41 11.96
C PHE A 158 6.04 -10.23 13.19
N GLU A 159 4.94 -10.98 13.30
CA GLU A 159 4.06 -10.99 14.47
C GLU A 159 4.80 -11.42 15.74
N TYR A 160 5.67 -12.43 15.70
CA TYR A 160 6.51 -12.76 16.86
C TYR A 160 7.39 -11.59 17.34
N TYR A 161 7.87 -10.76 16.40
CA TYR A 161 8.62 -9.56 16.75
C TYR A 161 7.72 -8.49 17.38
N LEU A 162 6.52 -8.30 16.82
CA LEU A 162 5.54 -7.31 17.29
C LEU A 162 4.91 -7.68 18.64
N ASP A 163 4.72 -8.96 18.91
CA ASP A 163 4.17 -9.49 20.16
C ASP A 163 5.23 -9.61 21.25
N TYR A 164 6.51 -9.53 20.89
CA TYR A 164 7.62 -9.63 21.82
C TYR A 164 7.47 -8.74 23.07
N PRO A 165 7.11 -7.44 22.98
CA PRO A 165 6.92 -6.59 24.16
C PRO A 165 5.78 -7.07 25.06
N ASN A 166 4.81 -7.81 24.52
CA ASN A 166 3.60 -8.22 25.23
C ASN A 166 3.77 -9.49 26.07
N LEU A 167 4.89 -10.19 25.93
CA LEU A 167 5.15 -11.43 26.67
C LEU A 167 4.98 -11.26 28.20
N PRO A 168 4.38 -12.25 28.88
CA PRO A 168 3.94 -12.10 30.27
C PRO A 168 5.09 -12.05 31.28
N PHE A 169 6.31 -12.39 30.86
CA PHE A 169 7.49 -12.36 31.71
C PHE A 169 8.21 -11.00 31.70
N TRP A 170 7.74 -10.03 30.91
CA TRP A 170 8.25 -8.65 30.99
C TRP A 170 7.56 -7.86 32.08
N GLU A 171 8.39 -7.32 32.97
CA GLU A 171 8.00 -6.24 33.88
C GLU A 171 7.58 -5.00 33.09
N GLU A 172 6.72 -4.17 33.68
CA GLU A 172 6.08 -3.04 33.00
C GLU A 172 7.09 -2.06 32.39
N GLU A 173 8.17 -1.72 33.11
CA GLU A 173 9.22 -0.82 32.61
C GLU A 173 9.91 -1.40 31.36
N LYS A 174 10.25 -2.70 31.36
CA LYS A 174 10.86 -3.36 30.19
C LYS A 174 9.86 -3.47 29.04
N ARG A 175 8.59 -3.78 29.32
CA ARG A 175 7.49 -3.82 28.33
C ARG A 175 7.38 -2.48 27.61
N GLN A 176 7.33 -1.37 28.34
CA GLN A 176 7.23 -0.03 27.75
C GLN A 176 8.44 0.30 26.88
N ALA A 177 9.65 0.02 27.35
CA ALA A 177 10.87 0.24 26.57
C ALA A 177 10.90 -0.60 25.27
N LEU A 178 10.43 -1.84 25.32
CA LEU A 178 10.34 -2.71 24.16
C LEU A 178 9.23 -2.29 23.18
N ALA A 179 8.14 -1.71 23.67
CA ALA A 179 7.02 -1.24 22.84
C ALA A 179 7.37 0.01 22.02
N THR A 180 8.52 0.64 22.28
CA THR A 180 9.05 1.79 21.53
C THR A 180 10.23 1.41 20.62
N ASP A 181 10.43 0.13 20.34
CA ASP A 181 11.48 -0.33 19.43
C ASP A 181 11.25 0.24 18.02
N SER A 182 12.28 0.87 17.44
CA SER A 182 12.18 1.61 16.17
C SER A 182 11.88 0.72 14.97
N MET A 183 12.03 -0.60 15.08
CA MET A 183 11.68 -1.55 14.04
C MET A 183 10.18 -1.91 14.01
N ILE A 184 9.43 -1.63 15.07
CA ILE A 184 7.97 -1.92 15.14
C ILE A 184 7.20 -1.36 13.94
N PRO A 185 7.30 -0.06 13.59
CA PRO A 185 6.57 0.47 12.44
C PRO A 185 6.96 -0.21 11.12
N THR A 186 8.23 -0.60 10.96
CA THR A 186 8.67 -1.35 9.78
C THR A 186 8.02 -2.73 9.72
N MET A 187 7.94 -3.45 10.84
CA MET A 187 7.29 -4.77 10.86
C MET A 187 5.78 -4.67 10.62
N GLN A 188 5.11 -3.66 11.19
CA GLN A 188 3.69 -3.38 10.91
C GLN A 188 3.46 -3.09 9.42
N TYR A 189 4.32 -2.26 8.80
CA TYR A 189 4.27 -1.99 7.35
C TYR A 189 4.40 -3.28 6.54
N TYR A 190 5.39 -4.13 6.85
CA TYR A 190 5.58 -5.38 6.11
C TYR A 190 4.45 -6.38 6.34
N CYS A 191 3.84 -6.43 7.52
CA CYS A 191 2.63 -7.22 7.73
C CYS A 191 1.48 -6.75 6.83
N GLY A 192 1.25 -5.43 6.75
CA GLY A 192 0.25 -4.84 5.85
C GLY A 192 0.53 -5.12 4.37
N ALA A 193 1.77 -4.96 3.94
CA ALA A 193 2.20 -5.24 2.57
C ALA A 193 2.07 -6.73 2.22
N CYS A 194 2.50 -7.65 3.08
CA CYS A 194 2.30 -9.09 2.92
C CYS A 194 0.82 -9.46 2.82
N ALA A 195 -0.03 -8.86 3.68
CA ALA A 195 -1.47 -9.10 3.66
C ALA A 195 -2.10 -8.62 2.34
N SER A 196 -1.68 -7.45 1.83
CA SER A 196 -2.08 -6.96 0.51
C SER A 196 -1.70 -7.93 -0.60
N GLN A 197 -0.44 -8.41 -0.61
CA GLN A 197 0.09 -9.33 -1.62
C GLN A 197 -0.54 -10.74 -1.55
N SER A 198 -0.98 -11.17 -0.37
CA SER A 198 -1.77 -12.40 -0.18
C SER A 198 -3.25 -12.22 -0.45
N ASN A 199 -3.68 -11.06 -0.97
CA ASN A 199 -5.06 -10.72 -1.29
C ASN A 199 -6.00 -10.63 -0.07
N ASN A 200 -5.46 -10.40 1.12
CA ASN A 200 -6.22 -10.24 2.34
C ASN A 200 -6.36 -8.74 2.70
N SER A 201 -7.29 -8.07 2.03
CA SER A 201 -7.53 -6.62 2.17
C SER A 201 -7.89 -6.20 3.60
N GLU A 202 -8.69 -6.99 4.32
CA GLU A 202 -9.08 -6.68 5.70
C GLU A 202 -7.87 -6.72 6.64
N LEU A 203 -7.01 -7.73 6.51
CA LEU A 203 -5.80 -7.84 7.33
C LEU A 203 -4.79 -6.74 6.97
N ALA A 204 -4.66 -6.39 5.70
CA ALA A 204 -3.80 -5.30 5.25
C ALA A 204 -4.21 -3.97 5.89
N LEU A 205 -5.51 -3.64 5.80
CA LEU A 205 -6.07 -2.43 6.39
C LEU A 205 -5.92 -2.42 7.92
N LYS A 206 -6.09 -3.56 8.60
CA LYS A 206 -5.83 -3.68 10.04
C LYS A 206 -4.39 -3.27 10.39
N TYR A 207 -3.40 -3.78 9.65
CA TYR A 207 -2.00 -3.47 9.90
C TYR A 207 -1.65 -2.02 9.58
N PHE A 208 -2.21 -1.46 8.51
CA PHE A 208 -2.00 -0.05 8.18
C PHE A 208 -2.69 0.91 9.14
N ASP A 209 -3.86 0.57 9.71
CA ASP A 209 -4.47 1.34 10.80
C ASP A 209 -3.61 1.32 12.08
N ILE A 210 -3.04 0.16 12.41
CA ILE A 210 -2.08 0.05 13.53
C ILE A 210 -0.85 0.94 13.25
N LEU A 211 -0.31 0.89 12.03
CA LEU A 211 0.85 1.67 11.62
C LEU A 211 0.56 3.19 11.65
N ASP A 212 -0.60 3.65 11.17
CA ASP A 212 -0.98 5.06 11.25
C ASP A 212 -0.97 5.55 12.71
N LYS A 213 -1.55 4.77 13.63
CA LYS A 213 -1.55 5.08 15.07
C LYS A 213 -0.13 5.16 15.63
N THR A 214 0.75 4.23 15.25
CA THR A 214 2.18 4.28 15.63
C THR A 214 2.85 5.54 15.09
N TYR A 215 2.64 5.89 13.82
CA TYR A 215 3.20 7.10 13.22
C TYR A 215 2.70 8.40 13.88
N GLN A 216 1.41 8.47 14.24
CA GLN A 216 0.87 9.61 14.98
C GLN A 216 1.49 9.71 16.39
N ALA A 217 1.58 8.59 17.12
CA ALA A 217 2.15 8.57 18.47
C ALA A 217 3.63 8.99 18.48
N GLU A 218 4.38 8.61 17.43
CA GLU A 218 5.79 8.95 17.26
C GLU A 218 6.03 10.32 16.59
N ASN A 219 4.98 11.05 16.19
CA ASN A 219 5.08 12.27 15.39
C ASN A 219 5.96 12.12 14.15
N ARG A 220 5.81 11.00 13.43
CA ARG A 220 6.63 10.69 12.24
C ARG A 220 6.35 11.66 11.10
N PRO A 221 7.37 12.02 10.31
CA PRO A 221 7.20 12.88 9.15
C PRO A 221 6.12 12.34 8.21
N VAL A 222 5.19 13.20 7.78
CA VAL A 222 4.05 12.80 6.95
C VAL A 222 4.50 12.08 5.67
N LYS A 223 5.62 12.50 5.06
CA LYS A 223 6.19 11.83 3.87
C LYS A 223 6.45 10.32 4.05
N GLU A 224 6.72 9.84 5.26
CA GLU A 224 6.95 8.41 5.54
C GLU A 224 5.65 7.59 5.52
N GLN A 225 4.51 8.27 5.59
CA GLN A 225 3.18 7.65 5.68
C GLN A 225 2.53 7.44 4.31
N GLU A 226 3.07 8.08 3.26
CA GLU A 226 2.40 8.16 1.96
C GLU A 226 2.23 6.80 1.28
N GLU A 227 3.26 5.97 1.32
CA GLU A 227 3.23 4.64 0.71
C GLU A 227 2.16 3.75 1.36
N MET A 228 2.06 3.78 2.69
CA MET A 228 0.99 3.12 3.45
C MET A 228 -0.39 3.62 3.01
N PHE A 229 -0.56 4.94 2.84
CA PHE A 229 -1.82 5.53 2.38
C PHE A 229 -2.21 5.05 0.98
N GLN A 230 -1.25 4.90 0.07
CA GLN A 230 -1.49 4.36 -1.27
C GLN A 230 -1.95 2.90 -1.20
N PHE A 231 -1.37 2.08 -0.31
CA PHE A 231 -1.87 0.74 -0.06
C PHE A 231 -3.30 0.75 0.49
N MET A 232 -3.62 1.60 1.46
CA MET A 232 -4.99 1.68 2.00
C MET A 232 -6.01 2.03 0.92
N ILE A 233 -5.70 2.99 0.04
CA ILE A 233 -6.55 3.33 -1.12
C ILE A 233 -6.72 2.13 -2.04
N TYR A 234 -5.63 1.43 -2.35
CA TYR A 234 -5.68 0.23 -3.18
C TYR A 234 -6.60 -0.84 -2.57
N GLU A 235 -6.48 -1.10 -1.26
CA GLU A 235 -7.27 -2.10 -0.56
C GLU A 235 -8.75 -1.71 -0.42
N TYR A 236 -9.07 -0.46 -0.09
CA TYR A 236 -10.47 0.02 -0.11
C TYR A 236 -11.07 -0.04 -1.53
N GLY A 237 -10.26 0.20 -2.56
CA GLY A 237 -10.62 -0.01 -3.97
C GLY A 237 -11.05 -1.45 -4.27
N ARG A 238 -10.28 -2.42 -3.78
CA ARG A 238 -10.60 -3.85 -3.93
C ARG A 238 -11.86 -4.26 -3.20
N LEU A 239 -12.07 -3.70 -2.00
CA LEU A 239 -13.30 -3.90 -1.22
C LEU A 239 -14.51 -3.15 -1.80
N LYS A 240 -14.28 -2.24 -2.76
CA LYS A 240 -15.29 -1.34 -3.32
C LYS A 240 -15.95 -0.46 -2.25
N ASP A 241 -15.21 -0.12 -1.20
CA ASP A 241 -15.67 0.77 -0.14
C ASP A 241 -15.48 2.23 -0.58
N SER A 242 -16.49 2.76 -1.28
CA SER A 242 -16.46 4.12 -1.82
C SER A 242 -16.50 5.21 -0.74
N VAL A 243 -17.00 4.89 0.46
CA VAL A 243 -17.02 5.84 1.59
C VAL A 243 -15.61 5.98 2.14
N ALA A 244 -14.96 4.86 2.44
CA ALA A 244 -13.59 4.87 2.95
C ALA A 244 -12.60 5.42 1.92
N LEU A 245 -12.77 5.11 0.63
CA LEU A 245 -11.96 5.70 -0.45
C LEU A 245 -12.05 7.22 -0.48
N LEU A 246 -13.27 7.76 -0.43
CA LEU A 246 -13.49 9.20 -0.42
C LEU A 246 -12.80 9.85 0.78
N ASP A 247 -12.88 9.22 1.95
CA ASP A 247 -12.21 9.72 3.16
C ASP A 247 -10.68 9.63 3.05
N MET A 248 -10.14 8.58 2.43
CA MET A 248 -8.71 8.50 2.15
C MET A 248 -8.23 9.60 1.21
N TYR A 249 -9.00 9.95 0.17
CA TYR A 249 -8.64 11.06 -0.72
C TYR A 249 -8.66 12.41 0.00
N LYS A 250 -9.63 12.65 0.87
CA LYS A 250 -9.68 13.87 1.70
C LYS A 250 -8.46 13.98 2.62
N ILE A 251 -8.14 12.90 3.33
CA ILE A 251 -6.95 12.86 4.20
C ILE A 251 -5.68 13.04 3.36
N GLY A 252 -5.62 12.41 2.20
CA GLY A 252 -4.49 12.49 1.28
C GLY A 252 -4.22 13.91 0.78
N VAL A 253 -5.25 14.69 0.45
CA VAL A 253 -5.12 16.10 0.07
C VAL A 253 -4.52 16.94 1.21
N GLN A 254 -4.90 16.66 2.47
CA GLN A 254 -4.40 17.40 3.63
C GLN A 254 -2.97 16.99 4.02
N ARG A 255 -2.66 15.69 3.98
CA ARG A 255 -1.37 15.13 4.40
C ARG A 255 -0.31 15.23 3.30
N PHE A 256 -0.70 15.05 2.04
CA PHE A 256 0.18 14.99 0.88
C PHE A 256 -0.23 16.02 -0.19
N PRO A 257 -0.28 17.32 0.14
CA PRO A 257 -0.82 18.34 -0.77
C PRO A 257 -0.12 18.36 -2.14
N PHE A 258 1.21 18.14 -2.13
CA PHE A 258 2.02 18.13 -3.35
C PHE A 258 1.83 16.89 -4.24
N ASN A 259 1.17 15.83 -3.75
CA ASN A 259 0.80 14.71 -4.58
C ASN A 259 -0.59 14.92 -5.18
N THR A 260 -0.59 15.35 -6.45
CA THR A 260 -1.80 15.65 -7.22
C THR A 260 -2.77 14.49 -7.39
N PHE A 261 -2.33 13.24 -7.16
CA PHE A 261 -3.19 12.06 -7.24
C PHE A 261 -4.40 12.18 -6.31
N TYR A 262 -4.20 12.59 -5.06
CA TYR A 262 -5.29 12.66 -4.08
C TYR A 262 -6.32 13.73 -4.46
N ALA A 263 -5.86 14.91 -4.87
CA ALA A 263 -6.73 16.00 -5.31
C ALA A 263 -7.53 15.64 -6.56
N ARG A 264 -6.87 15.04 -7.57
CA ARG A 264 -7.53 14.58 -8.80
C ARG A 264 -8.59 13.52 -8.50
N SER A 265 -8.24 12.51 -7.71
CA SER A 265 -9.17 11.44 -7.33
C SER A 265 -10.37 11.97 -6.54
N LEU A 266 -10.14 12.91 -5.60
CA LEU A 266 -11.20 13.55 -4.83
C LEU A 266 -12.17 14.33 -5.73
N VAL A 267 -11.64 15.15 -6.65
CA VAL A 267 -12.46 15.91 -7.59
C VAL A 267 -13.24 14.99 -8.51
N ASN A 268 -12.62 13.97 -9.08
CA ASN A 268 -13.29 12.99 -9.95
C ASN A 268 -14.45 12.29 -9.21
N GLU A 269 -14.24 11.90 -7.96
CA GLU A 269 -15.28 11.27 -7.14
C GLU A 269 -16.47 12.22 -6.92
N TYR A 270 -16.22 13.49 -6.59
CA TYR A 270 -17.28 14.47 -6.40
C TYR A 270 -17.99 14.87 -7.70
N LEU A 271 -17.26 14.99 -8.81
CA LEU A 271 -17.85 15.23 -10.13
C LEU A 271 -18.79 14.08 -10.52
N SER A 272 -18.40 12.82 -10.29
CA SER A 272 -19.24 11.66 -10.59
C SER A 272 -20.55 11.65 -9.79
N LYS A 273 -20.55 12.25 -8.59
CA LYS A 273 -21.73 12.42 -7.72
C LYS A 273 -22.48 13.73 -7.97
N ASN A 274 -22.01 14.56 -8.89
CA ASN A 274 -22.49 15.92 -9.15
C ASN A 274 -22.46 16.83 -7.90
N ASP A 275 -21.58 16.55 -6.93
CA ASP A 275 -21.39 17.37 -5.73
C ASP A 275 -20.25 18.38 -5.95
N LEU A 276 -20.55 19.34 -6.83
CA LEU A 276 -19.59 20.33 -7.30
C LEU A 276 -19.18 21.33 -6.21
N ASN A 277 -20.00 21.52 -5.18
CA ASN A 277 -19.69 22.43 -4.07
C ASN A 277 -18.63 21.83 -3.15
N SER A 278 -18.80 20.57 -2.74
CA SER A 278 -17.78 19.89 -1.94
C SER A 278 -16.43 19.82 -2.66
N ALA A 279 -16.44 19.55 -3.98
CA ALA A 279 -15.22 19.57 -4.77
C ALA A 279 -14.50 20.93 -4.71
N LEU A 280 -15.24 22.03 -4.84
CA LEU A 280 -14.68 23.38 -4.74
C LEU A 280 -14.12 23.67 -3.35
N ASP A 281 -14.85 23.33 -2.29
CA ASP A 281 -14.42 23.58 -0.92
C ASP A 281 -13.09 22.88 -0.61
N TRP A 282 -12.92 21.63 -1.08
CA TRP A 282 -11.69 20.88 -0.91
C TRP A 282 -10.50 21.44 -1.72
N ILE A 283 -10.74 21.86 -2.96
CA ILE A 283 -9.70 22.48 -3.78
C ILE A 283 -9.31 23.86 -3.20
N ASP A 284 -10.28 24.63 -2.70
CA ASP A 284 -10.00 25.92 -2.07
C ASP A 284 -9.26 25.76 -0.74
N LEU A 285 -9.57 24.71 0.03
CA LEU A 285 -8.78 24.36 1.21
C LEU A 285 -7.32 24.10 0.85
N ALA A 286 -7.06 23.25 -0.15
CA ALA A 286 -5.70 22.91 -0.58
C ALA A 286 -4.92 24.15 -1.06
N ILE A 287 -5.56 25.00 -1.86
CA ILE A 287 -4.97 26.27 -2.34
C ILE A 287 -4.60 27.19 -1.17
N ASN A 288 -5.50 27.33 -0.19
CA ASN A 288 -5.31 28.21 0.96
C ASN A 288 -4.27 27.68 1.97
N GLN A 289 -4.01 26.37 1.98
CA GLN A 289 -2.97 25.75 2.80
C GLN A 289 -1.55 25.91 2.23
N GLY A 290 -1.41 26.62 1.11
CA GLY A 290 -0.12 26.99 0.52
C GLY A 290 0.27 26.19 -0.72
N ASP A 291 -0.55 25.21 -1.12
CA ASP A 291 -0.32 24.51 -2.38
C ASP A 291 -0.93 25.30 -3.54
N SER A 292 -0.08 26.04 -4.25
CA SER A 292 -0.47 26.84 -5.42
C SER A 292 0.07 26.26 -6.73
N THR A 293 0.22 24.94 -6.81
CA THR A 293 0.61 24.27 -8.05
C THR A 293 -0.46 24.44 -9.13
N ALA A 294 -0.04 24.45 -10.40
CA ALA A 294 -0.92 24.69 -11.54
C ALA A 294 -2.14 23.75 -11.59
N ILE A 295 -1.96 22.51 -11.12
CA ILE A 295 -3.01 21.50 -11.08
C ILE A 295 -4.23 21.89 -10.26
N PHE A 296 -4.07 22.55 -9.10
CA PHE A 296 -5.22 22.93 -8.27
C PHE A 296 -6.06 24.01 -8.95
N PHE A 297 -5.42 24.97 -9.63
CA PHE A 297 -6.14 25.97 -10.42
C PHE A 297 -6.87 25.34 -11.60
N ASN A 298 -6.27 24.35 -12.26
CA ASN A 298 -6.94 23.60 -13.33
C ASN A 298 -8.14 22.78 -12.81
N LEU A 299 -7.99 22.06 -11.70
CA LEU A 299 -9.09 21.33 -11.07
C LEU A 299 -10.23 22.27 -10.66
N LYS A 300 -9.90 23.43 -10.08
CA LYS A 300 -10.91 24.47 -9.77
C LYS A 300 -11.63 24.95 -11.02
N ALA A 301 -10.90 25.22 -12.10
CA ALA A 301 -11.48 25.63 -13.37
C ALA A 301 -12.42 24.57 -13.95
N GLN A 302 -12.02 23.29 -13.92
CA GLN A 302 -12.86 22.18 -14.37
C GLN A 302 -14.16 22.08 -13.56
N ILE A 303 -14.11 22.26 -12.24
CA ILE A 303 -15.32 22.23 -11.41
C ILE A 303 -16.24 23.42 -11.74
N LEU A 304 -15.69 24.63 -11.90
CA LEU A 304 -16.46 25.83 -12.29
C LEU A 304 -17.09 25.68 -13.67
N GLU A 305 -16.37 25.06 -14.62
CA GLU A 305 -16.89 24.76 -15.94
C GLU A 305 -18.08 23.79 -15.87
N HIS A 306 -17.98 22.71 -15.07
CA HIS A 306 -19.10 21.79 -14.84
C HIS A 306 -20.30 22.45 -14.17
N LYS A 307 -20.08 23.50 -13.36
CA LYS A 307 -21.15 24.34 -12.79
C LYS A 307 -21.77 25.30 -13.80
N GLY A 308 -21.21 25.42 -15.01
CA GLY A 308 -21.62 26.35 -16.05
C GLY A 308 -21.02 27.75 -15.94
N ASP A 309 -20.12 28.01 -14.99
CA ASP A 309 -19.43 29.29 -14.85
C ASP A 309 -18.14 29.32 -15.69
N VAL A 310 -18.33 29.31 -17.01
CA VAL A 310 -17.24 29.28 -17.99
C VAL A 310 -16.31 30.49 -17.86
N LYS A 311 -16.84 31.66 -17.49
CA LYS A 311 -16.04 32.88 -17.31
C LYS A 311 -15.11 32.78 -16.12
N ALA A 312 -15.59 32.24 -14.98
CA ALA A 312 -14.72 32.00 -13.85
C ALA A 312 -13.70 30.88 -14.15
N ALA A 313 -14.13 29.82 -14.84
CA ALA A 313 -13.24 28.73 -15.27
C ALA A 313 -12.06 29.26 -16.12
N GLU A 314 -12.33 30.12 -17.09
CA GLU A 314 -11.30 30.78 -17.93
C GLU A 314 -10.21 31.46 -17.08
N GLN A 315 -10.61 32.23 -16.06
CA GLN A 315 -9.66 32.92 -15.18
C GLN A 315 -8.76 31.94 -14.42
N PHE A 316 -9.29 30.79 -14.02
CA PHE A 316 -8.52 29.78 -13.29
C PHE A 316 -7.65 28.92 -14.20
N TYR A 317 -8.07 28.60 -15.43
CA TYR A 317 -7.19 28.00 -16.42
C TYR A 317 -6.01 28.92 -16.77
N LEU A 318 -6.26 30.22 -16.92
CA LEU A 318 -5.19 31.20 -17.15
C LEU A 318 -4.20 31.25 -15.97
N LYS A 319 -4.69 31.21 -14.72
CA LYS A 319 -3.82 31.10 -13.53
C LYS A 319 -3.01 29.81 -13.51
N ALA A 320 -3.61 28.68 -13.92
CA ALA A 320 -2.87 27.42 -14.03
C ALA A 320 -1.72 27.54 -15.03
N ILE A 321 -1.96 28.14 -16.20
CA ILE A 321 -0.96 28.38 -17.25
C ILE A 321 0.11 29.39 -16.80
N GLU A 322 -0.25 30.40 -16.02
CA GLU A 322 0.71 31.34 -15.42
C GLU A 322 1.66 30.63 -14.46
N LYS A 323 1.14 29.67 -13.69
CA LYS A 323 1.93 28.87 -12.73
C LYS A 323 2.80 27.83 -13.42
N ASP A 324 2.32 27.23 -14.50
CA ASP A 324 3.06 26.28 -15.32
C ASP A 324 2.75 26.49 -16.81
N PRO A 325 3.63 27.23 -17.52
CA PRO A 325 3.50 27.47 -18.97
C PRO A 325 3.70 26.23 -19.85
N GLU A 326 3.94 25.04 -19.29
CA GLU A 326 3.95 23.78 -20.03
C GLU A 326 2.78 22.87 -19.64
N PHE A 327 1.82 23.37 -18.86
CA PHE A 327 0.70 22.56 -18.40
C PHE A 327 -0.36 22.35 -19.49
N ALA A 328 -0.15 21.28 -20.27
CA ALA A 328 -0.95 20.93 -21.44
C ALA A 328 -2.46 20.84 -21.13
N ASP A 329 -2.84 20.25 -20.00
CA ASP A 329 -4.26 20.06 -19.62
C ASP A 329 -5.03 21.39 -19.51
N ALA A 330 -4.41 22.41 -18.88
CA ALA A 330 -5.02 23.72 -18.73
C ALA A 330 -5.09 24.47 -20.06
N MET A 331 -4.04 24.37 -20.88
CA MET A 331 -4.01 24.96 -22.23
C MET A 331 -5.03 24.33 -23.16
N GLY A 332 -5.13 23.01 -23.15
CA GLY A 332 -6.10 22.25 -23.91
C GLY A 332 -7.52 22.57 -23.49
N SER A 333 -7.79 22.65 -22.18
CA SER A 333 -9.12 23.01 -21.66
C SER A 333 -9.51 24.45 -22.05
N LEU A 334 -8.60 25.41 -21.88
CA LEU A 334 -8.84 26.80 -22.27
C LEU A 334 -9.00 26.95 -23.79
N GLY A 335 -8.14 26.31 -24.57
CA GLY A 335 -8.24 26.29 -26.03
C GLY A 335 -9.55 25.68 -26.50
N ARG A 336 -10.08 24.65 -25.81
CA ARG A 336 -11.37 24.02 -26.14
C ARG A 336 -12.51 25.00 -25.88
N ILE A 337 -12.49 25.72 -24.76
CA ILE A 337 -13.48 26.76 -24.45
C ILE A 337 -13.51 27.80 -25.57
N TYR A 338 -12.35 28.34 -25.95
CA TYR A 338 -12.27 29.35 -27.01
C TYR A 338 -12.62 28.80 -28.41
N TYR A 339 -12.30 27.53 -28.68
CA TYR A 339 -12.68 26.90 -29.94
C TYR A 339 -14.20 26.69 -30.02
N ASN A 340 -14.82 26.24 -28.93
CA ASN A 340 -16.28 26.10 -28.86
C ASN A 340 -16.98 27.46 -29.02
N GLU A 341 -16.46 28.51 -28.39
CA GLU A 341 -16.93 29.90 -28.58
C GLU A 341 -16.85 30.31 -30.07
N ALA A 342 -15.75 29.99 -30.75
CA ALA A 342 -15.56 30.29 -32.17
C ALA A 342 -16.54 29.50 -33.07
N VAL A 343 -16.82 28.23 -32.76
CA VAL A 343 -17.78 27.41 -33.51
C VAL A 343 -19.20 27.92 -33.32
N GLU A 344 -19.60 28.25 -32.09
CA GLU A 344 -20.93 28.78 -31.81
C GLU A 344 -21.16 30.14 -32.49
N GLU A 345 -20.15 31.01 -32.50
CA GLU A 345 -20.20 32.27 -33.23
C GLU A 345 -20.24 32.04 -34.75
N LEU A 346 -19.47 31.07 -35.27
CA LEU A 346 -19.51 30.70 -36.67
C LEU A 346 -20.93 30.28 -37.11
N ASP A 347 -21.63 29.50 -36.30
CA ASP A 347 -23.01 29.07 -36.56
C ASP A 347 -23.97 30.27 -36.61
N ARG A 348 -23.83 31.21 -35.66
CA ARG A 348 -24.58 32.49 -35.69
C ARG A 348 -24.30 33.28 -36.96
N VAL A 349 -23.03 33.40 -37.34
CA VAL A 349 -22.62 34.11 -38.56
C VAL A 349 -23.21 33.45 -39.80
N ASN A 350 -23.19 32.12 -39.88
CA ASN A 350 -23.73 31.37 -41.03
C ASN A 350 -25.27 31.49 -41.16
N ALA A 351 -25.97 31.87 -40.09
CA ALA A 351 -27.42 32.11 -40.11
C ALA A 351 -27.81 33.51 -40.64
N ILE A 352 -26.83 34.42 -40.85
CA ILE A 352 -27.09 35.77 -41.36
C ILE A 352 -27.53 35.70 -42.83
N LYS A 353 -28.75 36.19 -43.11
CA LYS A 353 -29.33 36.20 -44.47
C LYS A 353 -28.84 37.34 -45.36
N ASN A 354 -28.43 38.45 -44.76
CA ASN A 354 -27.96 39.62 -45.51
C ASN A 354 -26.50 39.41 -45.93
N ASP A 355 -26.24 39.37 -47.23
CA ASP A 355 -24.90 39.11 -47.78
C ASP A 355 -23.82 40.08 -47.28
N ARG A 356 -24.15 41.37 -47.11
CA ARG A 356 -23.19 42.38 -46.66
C ARG A 356 -22.83 42.17 -45.20
N GLU A 357 -23.83 41.92 -44.35
CA GLU A 357 -23.64 41.63 -42.93
C GLU A 357 -22.92 40.30 -42.73
N TYR A 358 -23.30 39.26 -43.49
CA TYR A 358 -22.65 37.96 -43.49
C TYR A 358 -21.15 38.09 -43.79
N ARG A 359 -20.78 38.77 -44.89
CA ARG A 359 -19.36 38.96 -45.25
C ARG A 359 -18.60 39.74 -44.17
N ALA A 360 -19.21 40.78 -43.60
CA ALA A 360 -18.58 41.57 -42.55
C ALA A 360 -18.38 40.76 -41.26
N ALA A 361 -19.35 39.94 -40.86
CA ALA A 361 -19.26 39.09 -39.68
C ALA A 361 -18.29 37.91 -39.90
N LYS A 362 -18.31 37.29 -41.09
CA LYS A 362 -17.39 36.22 -41.48
C LYS A 362 -15.93 36.66 -41.43
N ALA A 363 -15.63 37.91 -41.79
CA ALA A 363 -14.28 38.46 -41.70
C ALA A 363 -13.77 38.56 -40.25
N LYS A 364 -14.66 38.72 -39.27
CA LYS A 364 -14.29 38.78 -37.84
C LYS A 364 -13.99 37.40 -37.25
N MET A 365 -14.43 36.32 -37.90
CA MET A 365 -14.17 34.95 -37.45
C MET A 365 -12.68 34.61 -37.41
N GLU A 366 -11.83 35.34 -38.13
CA GLU A 366 -10.37 35.23 -38.02
C GLU A 366 -9.93 35.37 -36.56
N THR A 367 -10.41 36.40 -35.84
CA THR A 367 -10.04 36.65 -34.44
C THR A 367 -10.51 35.52 -33.52
N PHE A 368 -11.71 34.99 -33.76
CA PHE A 368 -12.27 33.90 -32.95
C PHE A 368 -11.46 32.61 -33.10
N PHE A 369 -11.04 32.24 -34.32
CA PHE A 369 -10.24 31.03 -34.53
C PHE A 369 -8.74 31.20 -34.21
N LEU A 370 -8.22 32.43 -34.21
CA LEU A 370 -6.85 32.70 -33.74
C LEU A 370 -6.72 32.69 -32.21
N LYS A 371 -7.79 32.98 -31.46
CA LYS A 371 -7.80 32.98 -29.98
C LYS A 371 -7.45 31.62 -29.35
N PRO A 372 -8.04 30.46 -29.74
CA PRO A 372 -7.68 29.15 -29.20
C PRO A 372 -6.33 28.63 -29.71
N LEU A 373 -5.88 29.10 -30.88
CA LEU A 373 -4.75 28.53 -31.61
C LEU A 373 -3.45 28.43 -30.80
N PRO A 374 -2.93 29.49 -30.15
CA PRO A 374 -1.65 29.39 -29.44
C PRO A 374 -1.71 28.40 -28.26
N TYR A 375 -2.85 28.32 -27.57
CA TYR A 375 -3.04 27.38 -26.46
C TYR A 375 -3.08 25.94 -26.97
N MET A 376 -3.82 25.69 -28.06
CA MET A 376 -3.93 24.36 -28.68
C MET A 376 -2.61 23.90 -29.31
N GLU A 377 -1.89 24.77 -30.01
CA GLU A 377 -0.58 24.44 -30.59
C GLU A 377 0.43 24.09 -29.48
N LYS A 378 0.45 24.86 -28.38
CA LYS A 378 1.34 24.59 -27.25
C LYS A 378 0.94 23.31 -26.49
N ALA A 379 -0.35 23.08 -26.25
CA ALA A 379 -0.84 21.86 -25.63
C ALA A 379 -0.46 20.62 -26.45
N HIS A 380 -0.63 20.68 -27.78
CA HIS A 380 -0.22 19.61 -28.70
C HIS A 380 1.29 19.43 -28.77
N GLN A 381 2.07 20.51 -28.66
CA GLN A 381 3.53 20.40 -28.59
C GLN A 381 3.98 19.59 -27.37
N VAL A 382 3.35 19.82 -26.22
CA VAL A 382 3.66 19.12 -24.97
C VAL A 382 3.10 17.69 -24.96
N SER A 383 1.91 17.48 -25.53
CA SER A 383 1.23 16.17 -25.59
C SER A 383 0.81 15.81 -27.03
N PRO A 384 1.76 15.37 -27.89
CA PRO A 384 1.53 15.24 -29.34
C PRO A 384 0.57 14.13 -29.77
N GLN A 385 0.21 13.23 -28.85
CA GLN A 385 -0.70 12.11 -29.11
C GLN A 385 -2.10 12.36 -28.53
N GLU A 386 -2.32 13.48 -27.85
CA GLU A 386 -3.62 13.79 -27.27
C GLU A 386 -4.63 14.09 -28.39
N ARG A 387 -5.65 13.23 -28.48
CA ARG A 387 -6.61 13.19 -29.57
C ARG A 387 -7.43 14.46 -29.61
N ASP A 388 -7.84 14.98 -28.46
CA ASP A 388 -8.69 16.17 -28.38
C ASP A 388 -7.97 17.41 -28.92
N TYR A 389 -6.65 17.52 -28.69
CA TYR A 389 -5.85 18.62 -29.22
C TYR A 389 -5.71 18.55 -30.74
N ILE A 390 -5.49 17.34 -31.27
CA ILE A 390 -5.43 17.10 -32.72
C ILE A 390 -6.77 17.45 -33.38
N VAL A 391 -7.90 17.03 -32.78
CA VAL A 391 -9.24 17.31 -33.30
C VAL A 391 -9.52 18.81 -33.31
N ALA A 392 -9.22 19.52 -32.22
CA ALA A 392 -9.41 20.96 -32.14
C ALA A 392 -8.53 21.71 -33.15
N LEU A 393 -7.23 21.39 -33.24
CA LEU A 393 -6.30 22.00 -34.19
C LEU A 393 -6.73 21.77 -35.64
N ARG A 394 -7.14 20.54 -35.98
CA ARG A 394 -7.71 20.22 -37.31
C ARG A 394 -8.90 21.13 -37.62
N GLY A 395 -9.81 21.32 -36.68
CA GLY A 395 -10.95 22.23 -36.84
C GLY A 395 -10.56 23.70 -36.98
N ILE A 396 -9.61 24.18 -36.18
CA ILE A 396 -9.10 25.56 -36.23
C ILE A 396 -8.44 25.83 -37.58
N TYR A 397 -7.52 24.96 -38.02
CA TYR A 397 -6.81 25.11 -39.29
C TYR A 397 -7.76 25.06 -40.49
N TYR A 398 -8.77 24.18 -40.45
CA TYR A 398 -9.79 24.11 -41.50
C TYR A 398 -10.57 25.43 -41.65
N ASN A 399 -10.92 26.07 -40.54
CA ASN A 399 -11.66 27.33 -40.58
C ASN A 399 -10.76 28.49 -41.02
N LEU A 400 -9.53 28.58 -40.51
CA LEU A 400 -8.58 29.62 -40.89
C LEU A 400 -8.22 29.56 -42.38
N GLN A 401 -7.95 28.37 -42.95
CA GLN A 401 -7.65 28.27 -44.39
C GLN A 401 -8.81 28.79 -45.25
N ASN A 402 -10.06 28.54 -44.86
CA ASN A 402 -11.26 28.94 -45.60
C ASN A 402 -11.51 30.44 -45.50
N ILE A 403 -11.31 31.01 -44.31
CA ILE A 403 -11.40 32.46 -44.08
C ILE A 403 -10.35 33.18 -44.94
N TYR A 404 -9.09 32.71 -44.93
CA TYR A 404 -8.02 33.31 -45.70
C TYR A 404 -8.17 33.13 -47.22
N TYR A 405 -8.72 32.00 -47.65
CA TYR A 405 -9.08 31.78 -49.05
C TYR A 405 -10.12 32.82 -49.51
N GLY A 406 -11.21 32.98 -48.75
CA GLY A 406 -12.25 33.98 -49.03
C GLY A 406 -11.73 35.42 -49.03
N ALA A 407 -10.77 35.73 -48.18
CA ALA A 407 -10.09 37.04 -48.11
C ALA A 407 -8.99 37.23 -49.17
N LYS A 408 -8.77 36.26 -50.06
CA LYS A 408 -7.70 36.26 -51.08
C LYS A 408 -6.27 36.37 -50.49
N LYS A 409 -6.08 35.97 -49.23
CA LYS A 409 -4.78 35.87 -48.55
C LYS A 409 -4.16 34.49 -48.85
N THR A 410 -3.79 34.25 -50.11
CA THR A 410 -3.43 32.91 -50.63
C THR A 410 -2.28 32.22 -49.89
N ALA A 411 -1.25 32.98 -49.46
CA ALA A 411 -0.11 32.40 -48.73
C ALA A 411 -0.54 31.80 -47.38
N LEU A 412 -1.29 32.56 -46.58
CA LEU A 412 -1.81 32.10 -45.28
C LEU A 412 -2.79 30.95 -45.45
N SER A 413 -3.67 31.01 -46.47
CA SER A 413 -4.61 29.92 -46.75
C SER A 413 -3.87 28.59 -47.00
N LYS A 414 -2.80 28.61 -47.82
CA LYS A 414 -1.98 27.42 -48.08
C LYS A 414 -1.20 26.93 -46.87
N GLU A 415 -0.73 27.83 -46.01
CA GLU A 415 -0.06 27.48 -44.75
C GLU A 415 -1.00 26.67 -43.84
N TYR A 416 -2.20 27.18 -43.59
CA TYR A 416 -3.18 26.50 -42.76
C TYR A 416 -3.74 25.23 -43.40
N GLU A 417 -3.83 25.16 -44.74
CA GLU A 417 -4.16 23.92 -45.45
C GLU A 417 -3.11 22.82 -45.18
N ALA A 418 -1.83 23.15 -45.18
CA ALA A 418 -0.77 22.20 -44.87
C ALA A 418 -0.86 21.71 -43.42
N LYS A 419 -1.05 22.63 -42.46
CA LYS A 419 -1.25 22.29 -41.04
C LYS A 419 -2.51 21.43 -40.82
N TYR A 420 -3.61 21.73 -41.51
CA TYR A 420 -4.81 20.90 -41.50
C TYR A 420 -4.52 19.46 -41.95
N LYS A 421 -3.82 19.29 -43.07
CA LYS A 421 -3.46 17.97 -43.61
C LYS A 421 -2.57 17.19 -42.64
N GLU A 422 -1.66 17.86 -41.95
CA GLU A 422 -0.84 17.24 -40.90
C GLU A 422 -1.71 16.67 -39.77
N MET A 423 -2.62 17.48 -39.22
CA MET A 423 -3.50 17.01 -38.14
C MET A 423 -4.48 15.92 -38.62
N ASP A 424 -4.98 16.01 -39.86
CA ASP A 424 -5.85 15.00 -40.46
C ASP A 424 -5.12 13.67 -40.66
N ALA A 425 -3.84 13.69 -41.04
CA ALA A 425 -3.00 12.50 -41.12
C ALA A 425 -2.74 11.89 -39.74
N LYS A 426 -2.41 12.71 -38.74
CA LYS A 426 -2.24 12.28 -37.34
C LYS A 426 -3.50 11.61 -36.80
N MET A 427 -4.67 12.21 -37.04
CA MET A 427 -5.96 11.67 -36.60
C MET A 427 -6.27 10.30 -37.22
N LYS A 428 -5.81 10.02 -38.44
CA LYS A 428 -5.97 8.72 -39.11
C LYS A 428 -5.00 7.64 -38.62
N SER A 429 -3.93 8.04 -37.93
CA SER A 429 -2.92 7.13 -37.39
C SER A 429 -3.14 6.75 -35.93
N LEU A 430 -4.04 7.46 -35.23
CA LEU A 430 -4.57 7.09 -33.93
C LEU A 430 -5.66 6.02 -34.10
#